data_AF-A0A314W8U4-F1
#
_entry.id   AF-A0A314W8U4-F1
#
_cell.length_a   1.000
_cell.length_b   1.000
_cell.length_c   1.000
_cell.angle_alpha   90.00
_cell.angle_beta   90.00
_cell.angle_gamma   90.00
#
_symmetry.space_group_name_H-M   'P 1'
#
loop_
_entity.id
_entity.type
_entity.pdbx_description
1 polymer ?
#
loop_
_entity_poly.entity_id
_entity_poly.type
_entity_poly.pdbx_seq_one_letter_code
_entity_poly.pdbx_strand_id
1 'polypeptide(L)'
;LWWWSMPAMLKGWIDRVWNYGLTYGPCQHNIKKGAMLILPAHTEEDLKKRNYLEAIRTSFDVGIFNYNEINDSELTFLGGTDQGREHCKKHIKTAYEKGFEF
;
A
#
# COMPACT_ATOMS: atom_id res chain seq x y z
N LEU A 1 -8.11 1.38 4.98
CA LEU A 1 -7.33 2.62 5.16
C LEU A 1 -7.83 3.30 6.41
N TRP A 2 -6.97 3.53 7.41
CA TRP A 2 -7.37 4.15 8.68
C TRP A 2 -6.64 5.48 8.82
N TRP A 3 -7.38 6.57 8.97
CA TRP A 3 -6.81 7.92 9.08
C TRP A 3 -5.76 8.22 8.01
N TRP A 4 -6.08 7.90 6.75
CA TRP A 4 -5.20 8.13 5.59
C TRP A 4 -3.85 7.40 5.65
N SER A 5 -3.75 6.36 6.47
CA SER A 5 -2.56 5.52 6.57
C SER A 5 -2.92 4.05 6.86
N MET A 6 -1.88 3.25 7.09
CA MET A 6 -1.99 1.85 7.43
C MET A 6 -2.39 1.66 8.90
N PRO A 7 -3.01 0.51 9.26
CA PRO A 7 -3.23 0.15 10.65
C PRO A 7 -1.97 0.22 11.51
N ALA A 8 -2.11 0.60 12.78
CA ALA A 8 -0.99 0.68 13.73
C ALA A 8 -0.21 -0.64 13.84
N MET A 9 -0.89 -1.78 13.72
CA MET A 9 -0.26 -3.11 13.69
C MET A 9 0.71 -3.26 12.52
N LEU A 10 0.31 -2.85 11.31
CA LEU A 10 1.17 -2.92 10.13
C LEU A 10 2.30 -1.91 10.22
N LYS A 11 2.00 -0.67 10.65
CA LYS A 11 3.04 0.36 10.87
C LYS A 11 4.09 -0.11 11.87
N GLY A 12 3.64 -0.65 13.00
CA GLY A 12 4.54 -1.18 14.03
C GLY A 12 5.32 -2.42 13.60
N TRP A 13 4.81 -3.22 12.66
CA TRP A 13 5.59 -4.30 12.04
C TRP A 13 6.71 -3.74 11.18
N ILE A 14 6.42 -2.78 10.29
CA ILE A 14 7.43 -2.13 9.45
C ILE A 14 8.52 -1.51 10.33
N ASP A 15 8.13 -0.74 11.34
CA ASP A 15 9.06 -0.04 12.24
C ASP A 15 10.01 -0.96 13.00
N ARG A 16 9.61 -2.21 13.25
CA ARG A 16 10.40 -3.17 14.05
C ARG A 16 11.09 -4.25 13.23
N VAL A 17 10.68 -4.47 11.99
CA VAL A 17 11.25 -5.53 11.15
C VAL A 17 12.17 -4.93 10.10
N TRP A 18 11.77 -3.83 9.45
CA TRP A 18 12.57 -3.17 8.42
C TRP A 18 13.54 -2.18 9.05
N ASN A 19 14.63 -2.71 9.59
CA ASN A 19 15.65 -1.95 10.31
C ASN A 19 16.94 -1.76 9.50
N TYR A 20 17.76 -0.83 10.01
CA TYR A 20 19.12 -0.62 9.56
C TYR A 20 19.96 -1.90 9.62
N GLY A 21 20.66 -2.21 8.55
CA GLY A 21 21.43 -3.45 8.40
C GLY A 21 20.60 -4.65 7.99
N LEU A 22 19.30 -4.49 7.70
CA LEU A 22 18.48 -5.51 7.04
C LEU A 22 17.90 -5.00 5.73
N THR A 23 17.10 -3.94 5.79
CA THR A 23 16.35 -3.42 4.63
C THR A 23 16.89 -2.10 4.10
N TYR A 24 17.73 -1.41 4.86
CA TYR A 24 18.47 -0.24 4.42
C TYR A 24 19.81 -0.15 5.16
N GLY A 25 20.76 0.63 4.63
CA GLY A 25 22.10 0.75 5.19
C GLY A 25 23.10 -0.22 4.54
N PRO A 26 24.05 -0.81 5.29
CA PRO A 26 25.21 -1.50 4.71
C PRO A 26 24.92 -2.92 4.20
N CYS A 27 23.82 -3.53 4.62
CA CYS A 27 23.38 -4.83 4.09
C CYS A 27 22.43 -4.64 2.91
N GLN A 28 22.54 -5.55 1.94
CA GLN A 28 21.63 -5.62 0.81
C GLN A 28 20.69 -6.82 0.95
N HIS A 29 19.40 -6.61 0.69
CA HIS A 29 18.42 -7.69 0.59
C HIS A 29 18.06 -7.99 -0.87
N ASN A 30 17.46 -9.16 -1.09
CA ASN A 30 17.02 -9.63 -2.40
C ASN A 30 15.54 -9.35 -2.69
N ILE A 31 14.81 -8.65 -1.79
CA ILE A 31 13.43 -8.22 -2.06
C ILE A 31 13.46 -7.21 -3.21
N LYS A 32 12.84 -7.56 -4.33
CA LYS A 32 12.80 -6.71 -5.54
C LYS A 32 11.43 -6.07 -5.80
N LYS A 33 10.37 -6.75 -5.37
CA LYS A 33 8.98 -6.39 -5.62
C LYS A 33 8.18 -6.27 -4.34
N GLY A 34 7.24 -5.31 -4.30
CA GLY A 34 6.29 -5.14 -3.20
C GLY A 34 4.90 -4.77 -3.72
N ALA A 35 3.84 -5.30 -3.10
CA ALA A 35 2.48 -4.90 -3.43
C ALA A 35 1.66 -4.63 -2.18
N MET A 36 0.79 -3.63 -2.24
CA MET A 36 -0.22 -3.36 -1.22
C MET A 36 -1.60 -3.18 -1.85
N LEU A 37 -2.56 -3.98 -1.37
CA LEU A 37 -3.97 -3.79 -1.65
C LEU A 37 -4.57 -2.92 -0.53
N ILE A 38 -4.98 -1.71 -0.87
CA ILE A 38 -5.47 -0.70 0.07
C ILE A 38 -6.98 -0.60 -0.10
N LEU A 39 -7.73 -0.82 0.99
CA LEU A 39 -9.18 -0.77 0.99
C LEU A 39 -9.70 0.48 1.74
N PRO A 40 -9.94 1.61 1.07
CA PRO A 40 -10.60 2.78 1.65
C PRO A 40 -12.14 2.70 1.54
N ALA A 41 -12.85 3.32 2.50
CA ALA A 41 -14.28 3.62 2.32
C ALA A 41 -14.46 4.63 1.18
N HIS A 42 -13.66 5.70 1.17
CA HIS A 42 -13.65 6.68 0.11
C HIS A 42 -13.27 6.10 -1.26
N THR A 43 -13.84 6.67 -2.33
CA THR A 43 -13.43 6.39 -3.71
C THR A 43 -12.08 7.02 -4.01
N GLU A 44 -11.44 6.62 -5.10
CA GLU A 44 -10.17 7.25 -5.51
C GLU A 44 -10.35 8.75 -5.82
N GLU A 45 -11.49 9.14 -6.41
CA GLU A 45 -11.84 10.55 -6.64
C GLU A 45 -11.93 11.33 -5.33
N ASP A 46 -12.53 10.74 -4.29
CA ASP A 46 -12.62 11.37 -2.97
C ASP A 46 -11.24 11.53 -2.31
N LEU A 47 -10.34 10.56 -2.48
CA LEU A 47 -8.96 10.67 -1.98
C LEU A 47 -8.17 11.77 -2.71
N LYS A 48 -8.44 11.99 -4.00
CA LYS A 48 -7.81 13.06 -4.78
C LYS A 48 -8.26 14.46 -4.36
N LYS A 49 -9.53 14.65 -3.96
CA LYS A 49 -10.09 15.96 -3.59
C LYS A 49 -9.30 16.72 -2.51
N ARG A 50 -8.56 16.01 -1.65
CA ARG A 50 -7.77 16.58 -0.55
C ARG A 50 -6.31 16.15 -0.57
N ASN A 51 -5.82 15.69 -1.73
CA ASN A 51 -4.44 15.20 -1.92
C ASN A 51 -4.06 14.00 -1.02
N TYR A 52 -5.03 13.26 -0.48
CA TYR A 52 -4.75 12.08 0.33
C TYR A 52 -4.13 10.96 -0.51
N LEU A 53 -4.55 10.81 -1.76
CA LEU A 53 -3.99 9.79 -2.63
C LEU A 53 -2.47 10.02 -2.84
N GLU A 54 -2.08 11.26 -3.12
CA GLU A 54 -0.68 11.64 -3.29
C GLU A 54 0.10 11.46 -1.99
N ALA A 55 -0.44 11.95 -0.86
CA ALA A 55 0.21 11.80 0.44
C ALA A 55 0.45 10.32 0.80
N ILE A 56 -0.50 9.42 0.52
CA ILE A 56 -0.35 7.98 0.75
C ILE A 56 0.74 7.41 -0.15
N ARG A 57 0.73 7.75 -1.45
CA ARG A 57 1.77 7.30 -2.40
C ARG A 57 3.15 7.77 -1.97
N THR A 58 3.32 9.05 -1.62
CA THR A 58 4.58 9.56 -1.11
C THR A 58 5.01 8.82 0.16
N SER A 59 4.10 8.59 1.11
CA SER A 59 4.46 7.90 2.34
C SER A 59 4.81 6.42 2.13
N PHE A 60 4.12 5.71 1.23
CA PHE A 60 4.23 4.26 1.10
C PHE A 60 5.20 3.86 -0.02
N ASP A 61 5.05 4.41 -1.22
CA ASP A 61 5.96 4.12 -2.33
C ASP A 61 7.34 4.72 -2.04
N VAL A 62 7.41 6.03 -1.80
CA VAL A 62 8.71 6.70 -1.63
C VAL A 62 9.27 6.47 -0.24
N GLY A 63 8.47 6.71 0.80
CA GLY A 63 8.94 6.70 2.19
C GLY A 63 9.19 5.30 2.76
N ILE A 64 8.57 4.26 2.20
CA ILE A 64 8.67 2.89 2.71
C ILE A 64 9.31 1.97 1.67
N PHE A 65 8.71 1.76 0.50
CA PHE A 65 9.27 0.81 -0.47
C PHE A 65 10.61 1.27 -1.06
N ASN A 66 10.66 2.44 -1.68
CA ASN A 66 11.86 2.96 -2.33
C ASN A 66 13.00 3.22 -1.33
N TYR A 67 12.67 3.72 -0.13
CA TYR A 67 13.66 3.90 0.93
C TYR A 67 14.37 2.59 1.31
N ASN A 68 13.64 1.48 1.25
CA ASN A 68 14.16 0.13 1.49
C ASN A 68 14.52 -0.58 0.17
N GLU A 69 14.89 0.14 -0.90
CA GLU A 69 15.34 -0.41 -2.19
C GLU A 69 14.36 -1.40 -2.89
N ILE A 70 13.07 -1.38 -2.54
CA ILE A 70 12.00 -2.14 -3.20
C ILE A 70 11.40 -1.25 -4.30
N ASN A 71 12.12 -1.14 -5.41
CA ASN A 71 11.79 -0.14 -6.46
C ASN A 71 10.64 -0.57 -7.37
N ASP A 72 10.33 -1.87 -7.46
CA ASP A 72 9.18 -2.38 -8.21
C ASP A 72 8.02 -2.57 -7.23
N SER A 73 7.30 -1.47 -6.95
CA SER A 73 6.21 -1.47 -5.98
C SER A 73 4.87 -1.08 -6.61
N GLU A 74 3.81 -1.74 -6.14
CA GLU A 74 2.45 -1.49 -6.60
C GLU A 74 1.48 -1.23 -5.44
N LEU A 75 0.86 -0.04 -5.44
CA LEU A 75 -0.27 0.28 -4.57
C LEU A 75 -1.58 0.25 -5.37
N THR A 76 -2.44 -0.71 -5.05
CA THR A 76 -3.78 -0.82 -5.64
C THR A 76 -4.83 -0.33 -4.64
N PHE A 77 -5.61 0.66 -5.04
CA PHE A 77 -6.69 1.23 -4.23
C PHE A 77 -8.04 0.63 -4.63
N LEU A 78 -8.64 -0.12 -3.71
CA LEU A 78 -9.95 -0.78 -3.86
C LEU A 78 -11.01 0.00 -3.06
N GLY A 79 -11.34 1.20 -3.55
CA GLY A 79 -12.15 2.19 -2.84
C GLY A 79 -13.68 1.99 -2.91
N GLY A 80 -14.43 2.74 -2.11
CA GLY A 80 -15.89 2.58 -2.03
C GLY A 80 -16.32 1.37 -1.19
N THR A 81 -15.54 0.98 -0.18
CA THR A 81 -15.88 -0.21 0.63
C THR A 81 -17.15 -0.06 1.48
N ASP A 82 -17.67 1.15 1.62
CA ASP A 82 -18.96 1.47 2.24
C ASP A 82 -20.15 1.43 1.26
N GLN A 83 -19.91 1.26 -0.05
CA GLN A 83 -20.95 1.20 -1.08
C GLN A 83 -21.68 -0.17 -1.15
N GLY A 84 -21.43 -1.04 -0.18
CA GLY A 84 -22.13 -2.32 -0.04
C GLY A 84 -21.45 -3.51 -0.75
N ARG A 85 -22.04 -4.69 -0.55
CA ARG A 85 -21.45 -5.97 -0.95
C ARG A 85 -21.29 -6.14 -2.45
N GLU A 86 -22.28 -5.75 -3.26
CA GLU A 86 -22.21 -5.89 -4.72
C GLU A 86 -21.08 -5.07 -5.32
N HIS A 87 -20.89 -3.83 -4.86
CA HIS A 87 -19.73 -3.02 -5.25
C HIS A 87 -18.42 -3.71 -4.83
N CYS A 88 -18.33 -4.17 -3.58
CA CYS A 88 -17.11 -4.80 -3.08
C CYS A 88 -16.75 -6.12 -3.79
N LYS A 89 -17.69 -6.84 -4.41
CA LYS A 89 -17.39 -8.06 -5.18
C LYS A 89 -16.40 -7.80 -6.31
N LYS A 90 -16.43 -6.62 -6.94
CA LYS A 90 -15.49 -6.28 -8.01
C LYS A 90 -14.04 -6.21 -7.52
N HIS A 91 -13.82 -5.87 -6.25
CA HIS A 91 -12.50 -5.81 -5.63
C HIS A 91 -11.83 -7.19 -5.57
N ILE A 92 -12.62 -8.26 -5.43
CA ILE A 92 -12.09 -9.63 -5.40
C ILE A 92 -11.47 -9.98 -6.74
N LYS A 93 -12.17 -9.65 -7.84
CA LYS A 93 -11.66 -9.87 -9.20
C LYS A 93 -10.37 -9.09 -9.44
N THR A 94 -10.36 -7.80 -9.12
CA THR A 94 -9.15 -6.96 -9.26
C THR A 94 -8.00 -7.47 -8.40
N ALA A 95 -8.24 -7.87 -7.15
CA ALA A 95 -7.21 -8.42 -6.27
C ALA A 95 -6.62 -9.73 -6.83
N TYR A 96 -7.47 -10.59 -7.41
CA TYR A 96 -7.03 -11.81 -8.09
C TYR A 96 -6.15 -11.49 -9.31
N GLU A 97 -6.59 -10.58 -10.17
CA GLU A 97 -5.84 -10.17 -11.37
C GLU A 97 -4.48 -9.57 -10.99
N LYS A 98 -4.45 -8.69 -9.98
CA LYS A 98 -3.20 -8.14 -9.45
C LYS A 98 -2.26 -9.21 -8.91
N GLY A 99 -2.77 -10.17 -8.15
CA GLY A 99 -1.94 -11.28 -7.65
C GLY A 99 -1.45 -12.22 -8.76
N PHE A 100 -2.22 -12.37 -9.85
CA PHE A 100 -1.85 -13.20 -10.99
C PHE A 100 -0.76 -12.55 -11.87
N GLU A 101 -0.77 -11.23 -11.99
CA GLU A 101 0.19 -10.45 -12.78
C GLU A 101 1.50 -10.11 -12.04
N PHE A 102 1.51 -10.25 -10.70
CA PHE A 102 2.61 -9.81 -9.84
C PHE A 102 3.82 -10.75 -9.82
#